data_AF-A0A1Y2MN80-F1
#
_entry.id   AF-A0A1Y2MN80-F1
#
_cell.length_a   1.000
_cell.length_b   1.000
_cell.length_c   1.000
_cell.angle_alpha   90.00
_cell.angle_beta   90.00
_cell.angle_gamma   90.00
#
_symmetry.space_group_name_H-M   'P 1'
#
loop_
_entity.id
_entity.type
_entity.pdbx_description
1 polymer ?
#
loop_
_entity_poly.entity_id
_entity_poly.type
_entity_poly.pdbx_seq_one_letter_code
_entity_poly.pdbx_strand_id
1 'polypeptide(L)'
;MVPPAEEDVAELRRAWTAAGRQAAYSTAVAVQVAFGRLREGRGGLTAPDSFDVTRRQLVAGRPGSWEASRLFELQLWANRDKVRRYDAATADDIAAVLVRWVSNPDRYTEVAETLAGLFGDFADEHGGWPAVADQWLQRGALDRDGVLLAYGLLYATGEEFDPAMLG
;
A
#
# COMPACT_ATOMS: atom_id res chain seq x y z
N MET A 1 -6.67 -16.97 -5.92
CA MET A 1 -5.65 -15.91 -5.98
C MET A 1 -4.31 -16.59 -6.10
N VAL A 2 -3.43 -16.05 -6.94
CA VAL A 2 -2.08 -16.60 -7.09
C VAL A 2 -1.17 -15.89 -6.07
N PRO A 3 -0.29 -16.60 -5.35
CA PRO A 3 0.71 -15.94 -4.53
C PRO A 3 1.61 -15.03 -5.38
N PRO A 4 2.12 -13.93 -4.81
CA PRO A 4 3.07 -13.06 -5.49
C PRO A 4 4.30 -13.85 -5.93
N ALA A 5 4.96 -13.41 -7.00
CA ALA A 5 6.23 -14.00 -7.39
C ALA A 5 7.31 -13.73 -6.32
N GLU A 6 8.23 -14.67 -6.10
CA GLU A 6 9.32 -14.49 -5.14
C GLU A 6 10.17 -13.25 -5.45
N GLU A 7 10.35 -12.95 -6.73
CA GLU A 7 11.05 -11.76 -7.20
C GLU A 7 10.36 -10.46 -6.77
N ASP A 8 9.02 -10.42 -6.85
CA ASP A 8 8.21 -9.28 -6.40
C ASP A 8 8.34 -9.10 -4.88
N VAL A 9 8.28 -10.19 -4.12
CA VAL A 9 8.46 -10.15 -2.66
C VAL A 9 9.85 -9.62 -2.31
N ALA A 10 10.89 -10.10 -2.97
CA ALA A 10 12.26 -9.65 -2.74
C ALA A 10 12.45 -8.16 -3.11
N GLU A 11 11.79 -7.68 -4.16
CA GLU A 11 11.79 -6.27 -4.57
C GLU A 11 11.13 -5.38 -3.53
N LEU A 12 9.94 -5.76 -3.03
CA LEU A 12 9.24 -5.05 -1.96
C LEU A 12 10.11 -4.95 -0.70
N ARG A 13 10.70 -6.06 -0.27
CA ARG A 13 11.56 -6.08 0.93
C ARG A 13 12.80 -5.19 0.78
N ARG A 14 13.42 -5.16 -0.40
CA ARG A 14 14.54 -4.24 -0.68
C ARG A 14 14.10 -2.78 -0.64
N ALA A 15 12.98 -2.45 -1.26
CA ALA A 15 12.44 -1.09 -1.24
C ALA A 15 12.12 -0.62 0.19
N TRP A 16 11.43 -1.45 0.98
CA TRP A 16 11.12 -1.10 2.37
C TRP A 16 12.38 -0.96 3.24
N THR A 17 13.38 -1.82 3.05
CA THR A 17 14.67 -1.69 3.72
C THR A 17 15.34 -0.36 3.40
N ALA A 18 15.33 0.05 2.12
CA ALA A 18 15.91 1.32 1.69
C ALA A 18 15.18 2.54 2.28
N ALA A 19 13.86 2.47 2.41
CA ALA A 19 13.05 3.56 2.95
C ALA A 19 13.11 3.67 4.49
N GLY A 20 13.42 2.58 5.20
CA GLY A 20 13.44 2.55 6.67
C GLY A 20 12.13 3.07 7.27
N ARG A 21 12.22 4.12 8.11
CA ARG A 21 11.02 4.74 8.73
C ARG A 21 10.05 5.39 7.74
N GLN A 22 10.44 5.57 6.48
CA GLN A 22 9.53 6.07 5.44
C GLN A 22 8.78 4.94 4.72
N ALA A 23 9.02 3.66 5.04
CA ALA A 23 8.47 2.53 4.30
C ALA A 23 6.94 2.52 4.30
N ALA A 24 6.29 2.73 5.44
CA ALA A 24 4.82 2.74 5.53
C ALA A 24 4.21 3.86 4.68
N TYR A 25 4.75 5.08 4.80
CA TYR A 25 4.26 6.22 4.05
C TYR A 25 4.54 6.07 2.55
N SER A 26 5.72 5.56 2.17
CA SER A 26 6.09 5.31 0.78
C SER A 26 5.22 4.22 0.15
N THR A 27 4.85 3.18 0.92
CA THR A 27 3.90 2.15 0.48
C THR A 27 2.53 2.74 0.19
N ALA A 28 2.01 3.61 1.06
CA ALA A 28 0.74 4.30 0.81
C ALA A 28 0.76 5.13 -0.48
N VAL A 29 1.86 5.86 -0.72
CA VAL A 29 2.06 6.61 -1.98
C VAL A 29 2.18 5.66 -3.16
N ALA A 30 2.85 4.52 -3.02
CA ALA A 30 2.96 3.53 -4.08
C ALA A 30 1.61 2.99 -4.55
N VAL A 31 0.64 2.80 -3.64
CA VAL A 31 -0.73 2.40 -4.03
C VAL A 31 -1.39 3.48 -4.89
N GLN A 32 -1.18 4.76 -4.57
CA GLN A 32 -1.67 5.89 -5.37
C GLN A 32 -0.99 5.97 -6.74
N VAL A 33 0.34 5.79 -6.79
CA VAL A 33 1.11 5.77 -8.04
C VAL A 33 0.67 4.61 -8.93
N ALA A 34 0.50 3.41 -8.35
CA ALA A 34 0.02 2.24 -9.05
C ALA A 34 -1.39 2.47 -9.62
N PHE A 35 -2.31 3.05 -8.83
CA PHE A 35 -3.64 3.44 -9.31
C PHE A 35 -3.55 4.42 -10.49
N GLY A 36 -2.69 5.43 -10.40
CA GLY A 36 -2.44 6.39 -11.48
C GLY A 36 -1.99 5.71 -12.77
N ARG A 37 -0.95 4.87 -12.69
CA ARG A 37 -0.39 4.10 -13.83
C ARG A 37 -1.42 3.19 -14.50
N LEU A 38 -2.20 2.47 -13.70
CA LEU A 38 -3.26 1.60 -14.19
C LEU A 38 -4.35 2.40 -14.91
N ARG A 39 -4.74 3.55 -14.35
CA ARG A 39 -5.73 4.43 -14.95
C ARG A 39 -5.24 5.03 -16.26
N GLU A 40 -3.99 5.48 -16.31
CA GLU A 40 -3.35 5.98 -17.53
C GLU A 40 -3.32 4.92 -18.64
N GLY A 41 -2.95 3.68 -18.31
CA GLY A 41 -3.01 2.54 -19.24
C GLY A 41 -4.41 2.23 -19.79
N ARG A 42 -5.47 2.78 -19.19
CA ARG A 42 -6.87 2.68 -19.63
C ARG A 42 -7.40 3.94 -20.32
N GLY A 43 -6.52 4.86 -20.72
CA GLY A 43 -6.89 6.13 -21.35
C GLY A 43 -7.07 7.29 -20.36
N GLY A 44 -6.75 7.09 -19.07
CA GLY A 44 -6.67 8.19 -18.12
C GLY A 44 -7.96 9.01 -18.01
N LEU A 45 -7.83 10.33 -17.90
CA LEU A 45 -8.97 11.24 -17.79
C LEU A 45 -9.83 11.33 -19.06
N THR A 46 -9.34 10.85 -20.21
CA THR A 46 -10.07 10.90 -21.48
C THR A 46 -11.01 9.71 -21.68
N ALA A 47 -10.85 8.65 -20.87
CA ALA A 47 -11.75 7.51 -20.82
C ALA A 47 -12.69 7.61 -19.59
N PRO A 48 -14.02 7.79 -19.78
CA PRO A 48 -14.96 8.02 -18.68
C PRO A 48 -14.96 6.92 -17.61
N ASP A 49 -14.83 5.66 -18.02
CA ASP A 49 -14.89 4.50 -17.12
C ASP A 49 -13.53 4.10 -16.54
N SER A 50 -12.44 4.82 -16.88
CA SER A 50 -11.08 4.45 -16.46
C SER A 50 -10.94 4.34 -14.94
N PHE A 51 -11.62 5.22 -14.20
CA PHE A 51 -11.59 5.24 -12.75
C PHE A 51 -12.23 3.99 -12.15
N ASP A 52 -13.45 3.65 -12.57
CA ASP A 52 -14.19 2.52 -12.01
C ASP A 52 -13.56 1.18 -12.38
N VAL A 53 -13.05 1.06 -13.61
CA VAL A 53 -12.30 -0.13 -14.05
C VAL A 53 -11.02 -0.28 -13.22
N THR A 54 -10.27 0.81 -13.03
CA THR A 54 -9.03 0.79 -12.23
C THR A 54 -9.31 0.44 -10.78
N ARG A 55 -10.37 1.03 -10.19
CA ARG A 55 -10.81 0.70 -8.84
C ARG A 55 -11.10 -0.80 -8.72
N ARG A 56 -11.89 -1.36 -9.64
CA ARG A 56 -12.20 -2.81 -9.66
C ARG A 56 -10.96 -3.66 -9.82
N GLN A 57 -9.99 -3.21 -10.60
CA GLN A 57 -8.73 -3.92 -10.83
C GLN A 57 -7.82 -3.89 -9.60
N LEU A 58 -7.74 -2.78 -8.86
CA LEU A 58 -6.94 -2.66 -7.65
C LEU A 58 -7.53 -3.45 -6.47
N VAL A 59 -8.86 -3.52 -6.37
CA VAL A 59 -9.58 -4.21 -5.29
C VAL A 59 -10.09 -5.60 -5.68
N ALA A 60 -9.69 -6.11 -6.86
CA ALA A 60 -10.13 -7.41 -7.32
C ALA A 60 -9.58 -8.51 -6.41
N GLY A 61 -10.23 -9.67 -6.39
CA GLY A 61 -9.96 -10.76 -5.44
C GLY A 61 -10.96 -10.77 -4.29
N ARG A 62 -11.17 -9.64 -3.61
CA ARG A 62 -12.15 -9.55 -2.51
C ARG A 62 -12.87 -8.20 -2.42
N PRO A 63 -13.60 -7.79 -3.48
CA PRO A 63 -14.34 -6.53 -3.48
C PRO A 63 -15.38 -6.50 -2.34
N GLY A 64 -15.39 -5.42 -1.57
CA GLY A 64 -16.27 -5.26 -0.40
C GLY A 64 -15.69 -5.79 0.92
N SER A 65 -14.48 -6.38 0.90
CA SER A 65 -13.71 -6.58 2.13
C SER A 65 -13.28 -5.24 2.73
N TRP A 66 -13.07 -5.24 4.04
CA TRP A 66 -12.65 -4.02 4.73
C TRP A 66 -11.22 -3.65 4.33
N GLU A 67 -10.35 -4.63 4.07
CA GLU A 67 -8.98 -4.45 3.58
C GLU A 67 -8.97 -3.75 2.22
N ALA A 68 -9.77 -4.23 1.27
CA ALA A 68 -9.87 -3.65 -0.06
C ALA A 68 -10.45 -2.23 -0.04
N SER A 69 -11.41 -1.98 0.85
CA SER A 69 -11.98 -0.65 1.06
C SER A 69 -10.92 0.31 1.62
N ARG A 70 -10.14 -0.16 2.59
CA ARG A 70 -9.08 0.61 3.24
C ARG A 70 -7.88 0.86 2.33
N LEU A 71 -7.52 -0.09 1.47
CA LEU A 71 -6.51 0.10 0.42
C LEU A 71 -6.91 1.24 -0.53
N PHE A 72 -8.19 1.28 -0.93
CA PHE A 72 -8.69 2.34 -1.79
C PHE A 72 -8.76 3.70 -1.08
N GLU A 73 -9.08 3.74 0.20
CA GLU A 73 -9.02 4.97 1.00
C GLU A 73 -7.57 5.43 1.23
N LEU A 74 -6.64 4.50 1.46
CA LEU A 74 -5.22 4.77 1.64
C LEU A 74 -4.65 5.52 0.44
N GLN A 75 -4.96 5.09 -0.78
CA GLN A 75 -4.46 5.79 -1.98
C GLN A 75 -5.03 7.21 -2.12
N LEU A 76 -6.30 7.44 -1.76
CA LEU A 76 -6.89 8.78 -1.76
C LEU A 76 -6.23 9.69 -0.70
N TRP A 77 -5.95 9.13 0.48
CA TRP A 77 -5.25 9.86 1.54
C TRP A 77 -3.81 10.20 1.14
N ALA A 78 -3.10 9.27 0.50
CA ALA A 78 -1.72 9.47 0.04
C ALA A 78 -1.62 10.50 -1.09
N ASN A 79 -2.67 10.67 -1.89
CA ASN A 79 -2.77 11.68 -2.95
C ASN A 79 -2.82 13.14 -2.43
N ARG A 80 -2.99 13.36 -1.13
CA ARG A 80 -3.00 14.71 -0.55
C ARG A 80 -1.56 15.23 -0.44
N ASP A 81 -1.29 16.46 -0.89
CA ASP A 81 0.00 17.15 -0.89
C ASP A 81 0.86 16.95 0.37
N LYS A 82 1.65 15.86 0.45
CA LYS A 82 2.64 15.62 1.52
C LYS A 82 4.05 15.55 0.97
N VAL A 83 4.41 16.58 0.21
CA VAL A 83 5.76 16.81 -0.31
C VAL A 83 6.76 16.66 0.84
N ARG A 84 7.67 15.68 0.73
CA ARG A 84 8.75 15.28 1.68
C ARG A 84 8.49 14.17 2.71
N ARG A 85 7.36 13.44 2.69
CA ARG A 85 7.13 12.35 3.69
C ARG A 85 7.40 10.93 3.18
N TYR A 86 7.75 10.76 1.91
CA TYR A 86 8.10 9.46 1.32
C TYR A 86 9.44 9.51 0.61
N ASP A 87 10.01 8.33 0.39
CA ASP A 87 11.09 8.13 -0.57
C ASP A 87 10.50 7.82 -1.95
N ALA A 88 10.79 8.67 -2.94
CA ALA A 88 10.14 8.61 -4.24
C ALA A 88 10.56 7.38 -5.06
N ALA A 89 11.83 6.99 -4.98
CA ALA A 89 12.32 5.80 -5.68
C ALA A 89 11.67 4.53 -5.11
N THR A 90 11.62 4.41 -3.79
CA THR A 90 10.91 3.33 -3.08
C THR A 90 9.44 3.25 -3.50
N ALA A 91 8.73 4.39 -3.51
CA ALA A 91 7.33 4.41 -3.91
C ALA A 91 7.13 3.96 -5.37
N ASP A 92 8.06 4.32 -6.25
CA ASP A 92 8.04 3.94 -7.65
C ASP A 92 8.25 2.43 -7.87
N ASP A 93 9.23 1.86 -7.15
CA ASP A 93 9.56 0.42 -7.16
C ASP A 93 8.39 -0.41 -6.64
N ILE A 94 7.82 -0.04 -5.48
CA ILE A 94 6.64 -0.71 -4.92
C ILE A 94 5.47 -0.59 -5.91
N ALA A 95 5.24 0.58 -6.50
CA ALA A 95 4.15 0.77 -7.44
C ALA A 95 4.31 -0.11 -8.69
N ALA A 96 5.54 -0.34 -9.15
CA ALA A 96 5.82 -1.24 -10.27
C ALA A 96 5.40 -2.68 -9.94
N VAL A 97 5.72 -3.17 -8.75
CA VAL A 97 5.27 -4.48 -8.25
C VAL A 97 3.74 -4.57 -8.23
N LEU A 98 3.06 -3.58 -7.63
CA LEU A 98 1.60 -3.56 -7.52
C LEU A 98 0.92 -3.55 -8.89
N VAL A 99 1.47 -2.82 -9.86
CA VAL A 99 0.98 -2.84 -11.24
C VAL A 99 1.11 -4.23 -11.86
N ARG A 100 2.23 -4.94 -11.66
CA ARG A 100 2.43 -6.30 -12.17
C ARG A 100 1.39 -7.28 -11.61
N TRP A 101 1.10 -7.19 -10.31
CA TRP A 101 0.14 -8.04 -9.60
C TRP A 101 -1.27 -8.00 -10.18
N VAL A 102 -1.69 -6.84 -10.70
CA VAL A 102 -3.06 -6.65 -11.17
C VAL A 102 -3.19 -6.53 -12.69
N SER A 103 -2.09 -6.38 -13.44
CA SER A 103 -2.13 -6.20 -14.90
C SER A 103 -2.11 -7.50 -15.70
N ASN A 104 -1.67 -8.60 -15.11
CA ASN A 104 -1.65 -9.90 -15.78
C ASN A 104 -2.99 -10.64 -15.56
N PRO A 105 -3.82 -10.81 -16.62
CA PRO A 105 -5.11 -11.50 -16.48
C PRO A 105 -4.98 -12.99 -16.13
N ASP A 106 -3.84 -13.63 -16.46
CA ASP A 106 -3.58 -15.03 -16.17
C ASP A 106 -2.97 -15.23 -14.77
N ARG A 107 -2.48 -14.15 -14.16
CA ARG A 107 -1.83 -14.17 -12.84
C ARG A 107 -2.21 -12.94 -12.04
N TYR A 108 -3.39 -13.00 -11.44
CA TYR A 108 -3.88 -11.96 -10.54
C TYR A 108 -3.51 -12.27 -9.08
N THR A 109 -2.79 -11.33 -8.47
CA THR A 109 -2.52 -11.30 -7.02
C THR A 109 -3.40 -10.24 -6.38
N GLU A 110 -4.11 -10.60 -5.31
CA GLU A 110 -4.92 -9.64 -4.55
C GLU A 110 -4.00 -8.71 -3.77
N VAL A 111 -4.27 -7.41 -3.83
CA VAL A 111 -3.32 -6.41 -3.36
C VAL A 111 -3.43 -6.18 -1.86
N ALA A 112 -4.63 -6.06 -1.29
CA ALA A 112 -4.79 -5.54 0.06
C ALA A 112 -4.29 -6.52 1.13
N GLU A 113 -4.73 -7.78 1.07
CA GLU A 113 -4.34 -8.84 2.00
C GLU A 113 -2.88 -9.24 1.79
N THR A 114 -2.44 -9.38 0.54
CA THR A 114 -1.04 -9.73 0.24
C THR A 114 -0.08 -8.64 0.71
N LEU A 115 -0.40 -7.36 0.44
CA LEU A 115 0.43 -6.24 0.88
C LEU A 115 0.44 -6.10 2.41
N ALA A 116 -0.71 -6.26 3.06
CA ALA A 116 -0.81 -6.21 4.52
C ALA A 116 0.02 -7.32 5.18
N GLY A 117 -0.10 -8.57 4.69
CA GLY A 117 0.68 -9.69 5.20
C GLY A 117 2.18 -9.48 5.04
N LEU A 118 2.63 -9.18 3.81
CA LEU A 118 4.06 -8.99 3.53
C LEU A 118 4.66 -7.80 4.28
N PHE A 119 3.91 -6.70 4.42
CA PHE A 119 4.39 -5.53 5.16
C PHE A 119 4.40 -5.78 6.67
N GLY A 120 3.40 -6.49 7.20
CA GLY A 120 3.34 -6.93 8.59
C GLY A 120 4.55 -7.77 8.98
N ASP A 121 4.81 -8.85 8.24
CA ASP A 121 5.97 -9.73 8.43
C ASP A 121 7.28 -8.92 8.36
N PHE A 122 7.41 -8.05 7.35
CA PHE A 122 8.58 -7.19 7.21
C PHE A 122 8.77 -6.27 8.43
N ALA A 123 7.70 -5.64 8.91
CA ALA A 123 7.76 -4.73 10.03
C ALA A 123 8.14 -5.46 11.33
N ASP A 124 7.58 -6.64 11.59
CA ASP A 124 7.93 -7.47 12.76
C ASP A 124 9.42 -7.84 12.74
N GLU A 125 9.93 -8.28 11.59
CA GLU A 125 11.35 -8.62 11.43
C GLU A 125 12.31 -7.42 11.64
N HIS A 126 11.81 -6.18 11.56
CA HIS A 126 12.61 -4.96 11.66
C HIS A 126 12.40 -4.19 12.96
N GLY A 127 11.73 -4.77 13.96
CA GLY A 127 11.48 -4.14 15.27
C GLY A 127 10.14 -3.41 15.35
N GLY A 128 9.15 -3.89 14.60
CA GLY A 128 7.76 -3.46 14.63
C GLY A 128 7.48 -2.13 13.92
N TRP A 129 6.25 -1.65 14.06
CA TRP A 129 5.79 -0.41 13.45
C TRP A 129 6.71 0.82 13.65
N PRO A 130 7.31 1.06 14.84
CA PRO A 130 8.21 2.20 15.04
C PRO A 130 9.45 2.23 14.14
N ALA A 131 9.88 1.08 13.62
CA ALA A 131 11.04 0.99 12.75
C ALA A 131 10.73 1.32 11.27
N VAL A 132 9.47 1.14 10.85
CA VAL A 132 9.04 1.24 9.45
C VAL A 132 8.13 2.43 9.15
N ALA A 133 7.70 3.14 10.20
CA ALA A 133 6.82 4.29 10.10
C ALA A 133 7.40 5.50 10.85
N ASP A 134 7.30 6.68 10.24
CA ASP A 134 7.81 7.91 10.84
C ASP A 134 6.87 8.45 11.93
N GLN A 135 7.30 9.50 12.62
CA GLN A 135 6.56 10.11 13.73
C GLN A 135 5.12 10.55 13.39
N TRP A 136 4.79 10.76 12.12
CA TRP A 136 3.46 11.19 11.68
C TRP A 136 2.47 10.04 11.56
N LEU A 137 2.97 8.80 11.62
CA LEU A 137 2.18 7.57 11.62
C LEU A 137 2.27 6.82 12.97
N GLN A 138 2.86 7.45 13.99
CA GLN A 138 2.93 6.89 15.34
C GLN A 138 1.69 7.21 16.17
N ARG A 139 1.58 6.55 17.34
CA ARG A 139 0.54 6.83 18.34
C ARG A 139 0.52 8.32 18.70
N GLY A 140 -0.67 8.91 18.70
CA GLY A 140 -0.85 10.31 19.08
C GLY A 140 -0.44 11.31 17.98
N ALA A 141 -0.10 10.84 16.78
CA ALA A 141 0.07 11.73 15.64
C ALA A 141 -1.20 12.54 15.36
N LEU A 142 -1.01 13.77 14.87
CA LEU A 142 -2.12 14.66 14.51
C LEU A 142 -2.94 14.13 13.33
N ASP A 143 -2.30 13.39 12.42
CA ASP A 143 -2.93 12.77 11.24
C ASP A 143 -3.54 11.41 11.61
N ARG A 144 -4.63 11.45 12.39
CA ARG A 144 -5.33 10.24 12.86
C ARG A 144 -5.82 9.37 11.71
N ASP A 145 -6.31 9.99 10.64
CA ASP A 145 -6.73 9.28 9.42
C ASP A 145 -5.56 8.51 8.80
N GLY A 146 -4.37 9.12 8.77
CA GLY A 146 -3.16 8.46 8.27
C GLY A 146 -2.75 7.27 9.11
N VAL A 147 -2.79 7.40 10.44
CA VAL A 147 -2.54 6.27 11.35
C VAL A 147 -3.57 5.18 11.09
N LEU A 148 -4.85 5.51 11.07
CA LEU A 148 -5.92 4.56 10.78
C LEU A 148 -5.63 3.82 9.47
N LEU A 149 -5.52 4.54 8.36
CA LEU A 149 -5.38 3.94 7.03
C LEU A 149 -4.08 3.15 6.87
N ALA A 150 -2.94 3.68 7.31
CA ALA A 150 -1.65 3.02 7.13
C ALA A 150 -1.44 1.91 8.16
N TYR A 151 -1.50 2.20 9.46
CA TYR A 151 -1.29 1.19 10.51
C TYR A 151 -2.35 0.09 10.46
N GLY A 152 -3.62 0.49 10.42
CA GLY A 152 -4.72 -0.47 10.45
C GLY A 152 -4.96 -1.22 9.14
N LEU A 153 -4.20 -0.93 8.07
CA LEU A 153 -4.13 -1.81 6.90
C LEU A 153 -2.80 -2.57 6.87
N LEU A 154 -1.68 -1.85 6.79
CA LEU A 154 -0.37 -2.42 6.51
C LEU A 154 0.19 -3.26 7.66
N TYR A 155 -0.29 -3.03 8.88
CA TYR A 155 0.16 -3.75 10.07
C TYR A 155 -0.97 -4.52 10.76
N ALA A 156 -2.11 -4.68 10.08
CA ALA A 156 -3.29 -5.35 10.65
C ALA A 156 -3.06 -6.83 11.02
N THR A 157 -2.06 -7.46 10.41
CA THR A 157 -1.67 -8.85 10.64
C THR A 157 -0.34 -8.96 11.40
N GLY A 158 0.29 -7.85 11.77
CA GLY A 158 1.56 -7.85 12.49
C GLY A 158 1.40 -8.40 13.91
N GLU A 159 2.43 -9.07 14.41
CA GLU A 159 2.43 -9.71 15.74
C GLU A 159 2.22 -8.69 16.87
N GLU A 160 2.75 -7.48 16.71
CA GLU A 160 2.61 -6.39 17.68
C GLU A 160 1.49 -5.40 17.34
N PHE A 161 0.48 -5.84 16.57
CA PHE A 161 -0.69 -5.01 16.30
C PHE A 161 -1.44 -4.64 17.60
N ASP A 162 -1.50 -3.34 17.90
CA ASP A 162 -2.18 -2.74 19.04
C ASP A 162 -3.38 -1.94 18.55
N PRO A 163 -4.62 -2.41 18.78
CA PRO A 163 -5.82 -1.66 18.40
C PRO A 163 -5.91 -0.29 19.10
N ALA A 164 -5.25 -0.07 20.24
CA ALA A 164 -5.20 1.23 20.90
C ALA A 164 -4.41 2.30 20.12
N MET A 165 -3.64 1.91 19.09
CA MET A 165 -3.05 2.83 18.13
C MET A 165 -4.10 3.56 17.29
N LEU A 166 -5.28 2.96 17.11
CA LEU A 166 -6.33 3.47 16.22
C LEU A 166 -7.24 4.52 16.87
N GLY A 167 -7.14 4.71 18.20
CA GLY A 167 -7.93 5.70 18.97
C GLY A 167 -9.05 5.09 19.79
#